data_AF-A0AAN9IPR3-F1
#
_entry.id   AF-A0AAN9IPR3-F1
#
_cell.length_a   1.000
_cell.length_b   1.000
_cell.length_c   1.000
_cell.angle_alpha   90.00
_cell.angle_beta   90.00
_cell.angle_gamma   90.00
#
_symmetry.space_group_name_H-M   'P 1'
#
loop_
_entity.id
_entity.type
_entity.pdbx_description
1 polymer ?
#
loop_
_entity_poly.entity_id
_entity_poly.type
_entity_poly.pdbx_seq_one_letter_code
_entity_poly.pdbx_strand_id
1 'polypeptide(L)'
;MGISSWFHDKIIDPLLLVIRGGADPKLLASSAALGFTIGVFPICGVTVFLCGIAIALLGSFCHAPTVLLANFIATPIELSLVIPFLRCGEVITGGPHFPLTSDALKKVLTGKASQEVLLSVAHALLGWLAASPFILGTLYVVLLPCFRILLRKFRSPPLSPTEEPLQPL
;
A
#
# COMPACT_ATOMS: atom_id res chain seq x y z
N MET A 1 -26.91 -11.45 4.12
CA MET A 1 -25.90 -10.64 4.82
C MET A 1 -24.90 -10.17 3.77
N GLY A 2 -24.98 -8.88 3.41
CA GLY A 2 -24.36 -8.36 2.19
C GLY A 2 -22.86 -8.15 2.33
N ILE A 3 -22.14 -8.27 1.21
CA ILE A 3 -20.69 -7.98 1.08
C ILE A 3 -20.33 -6.63 1.73
N SER A 4 -21.27 -5.68 1.74
CA SER A 4 -21.15 -4.38 2.40
C SER A 4 -20.96 -4.44 3.92
N SER A 5 -21.65 -5.34 4.65
CA SER A 5 -21.48 -5.44 6.11
C SER A 5 -20.16 -6.12 6.45
N TRP A 6 -19.75 -7.11 5.66
CA TRP A 6 -18.45 -7.76 5.82
C TRP A 6 -17.29 -6.79 5.58
N PHE A 7 -17.38 -5.94 4.56
CA PHE A 7 -16.40 -4.88 4.31
C PHE A 7 -16.35 -3.87 5.47
N HIS A 8 -17.52 -3.54 6.04
CA HIS A 8 -17.61 -2.60 7.14
C HIS A 8 -16.90 -3.16 8.40
N ASP A 9 -17.26 -4.37 8.82
CA ASP A 9 -16.76 -4.95 10.07
C ASP A 9 -15.27 -5.33 9.98
N LYS A 10 -14.80 -5.74 8.80
CA LYS A 10 -13.43 -6.26 8.61
C LYS A 10 -12.43 -5.19 8.18
N ILE A 11 -12.87 -4.13 7.51
CA ILE A 11 -12.00 -3.07 6.97
C ILE A 11 -12.32 -1.71 7.59
N ILE A 12 -13.59 -1.30 7.66
CA ILE A 12 -13.97 0.04 8.13
C ILE A 12 -13.82 0.19 9.63
N ASP A 13 -14.28 -0.78 10.42
CA ASP A 13 -14.21 -0.75 11.89
C ASP A 13 -12.78 -0.71 12.45
N PRO A 14 -11.82 -1.54 11.99
CA PRO A 14 -10.43 -1.42 12.42
C PRO A 14 -9.80 -0.09 11.95
N LEU A 15 -10.17 0.42 10.78
CA LEU A 15 -9.78 1.77 10.34
C LEU A 15 -10.31 2.83 11.31
N LEU A 16 -11.58 2.74 11.69
CA LEU A 16 -12.25 3.64 12.63
C LEU A 16 -11.63 3.56 14.03
N LEU A 17 -11.19 2.39 14.47
CA LEU A 17 -10.49 2.19 15.75
C LEU A 17 -9.11 2.86 15.76
N VAL A 18 -8.35 2.72 14.66
CA VAL A 18 -7.05 3.39 14.48
C VAL A 18 -7.22 4.92 14.38
N ILE A 19 -8.27 5.36 13.69
CA ILE A 19 -8.64 6.78 13.54
C ILE A 19 -9.05 7.39 14.88
N ARG A 20 -9.87 6.68 15.68
CA ARG A 20 -10.33 7.12 17.01
C ARG A 20 -9.22 7.05 18.07
N GLY A 21 -8.23 6.18 17.89
CA GLY A 21 -7.07 6.04 18.77
C GLY A 21 -6.06 7.19 18.71
N GLY A 22 -6.27 8.22 17.88
CA GLY A 22 -5.42 9.41 17.83
C GLY A 22 -4.18 9.27 16.93
N ALA A 23 -4.18 8.35 15.97
CA ALA A 23 -3.08 8.20 15.03
C ALA A 23 -2.85 9.48 14.20
N ASP A 24 -1.59 9.91 14.08
CA ASP A 24 -1.22 11.09 13.29
C ASP A 24 -1.54 10.84 11.79
N PRO A 25 -2.36 11.69 11.13
CA PRO A 25 -2.62 11.58 9.69
C PRO A 25 -1.35 11.47 8.84
N LYS A 26 -0.27 12.14 9.26
CA LYS A 26 1.00 12.08 8.53
C LYS A 26 1.62 10.69 8.58
N LEU A 27 1.55 10.04 9.74
CA LEU A 27 2.06 8.68 9.96
C LEU A 27 1.24 7.66 9.18
N LEU A 28 -0.09 7.79 9.17
CA LEU A 28 -0.97 6.91 8.39
C LEU A 28 -0.76 7.08 6.90
N ALA A 29 -0.67 8.32 6.41
CA ALA A 29 -0.41 8.60 5.01
C ALA A 29 0.96 8.10 4.55
N SER A 30 2.02 8.31 5.33
CA SER A 30 3.36 7.79 5.01
C SER A 30 3.38 6.27 5.01
N SER A 31 2.74 5.63 6.01
CA SER A 31 2.64 4.17 6.11
C SER A 31 1.87 3.55 4.95
N ALA A 32 0.75 4.16 4.57
CA ALA A 32 -0.05 3.70 3.43
C ALA A 32 0.72 3.88 2.12
N ALA A 33 1.37 5.03 1.92
CA ALA A 33 2.18 5.27 0.72
C ALA A 33 3.36 4.29 0.62
N LEU A 34 4.04 3.99 1.74
CA LEU A 34 5.08 2.97 1.82
C LEU A 34 4.54 1.58 1.47
N GLY A 35 3.45 1.16 2.10
CA GLY A 35 2.84 -0.14 1.87
C GLY A 35 2.36 -0.32 0.43
N PHE A 36 1.82 0.72 -0.19
CA PHE A 36 1.47 0.69 -1.62
C PHE A 36 2.71 0.61 -2.51
N THR A 37 3.74 1.41 -2.24
CA THR A 37 4.95 1.44 -3.07
C THR A 37 5.71 0.11 -3.02
N ILE A 38 5.82 -0.49 -1.83
CA ILE A 38 6.37 -1.84 -1.65
C ILE A 38 5.43 -2.89 -2.25
N GLY A 39 4.12 -2.71 -2.11
CA GLY A 39 3.13 -3.65 -2.61
C GLY A 39 2.97 -3.71 -4.12
N VAL A 40 3.36 -2.66 -4.86
CA VAL A 40 3.42 -2.70 -6.33
C VAL A 40 4.75 -3.23 -6.87
N PHE A 41 5.63 -3.72 -5.99
CA PHE A 41 6.91 -4.31 -6.40
C PHE A 41 6.67 -5.57 -7.23
N PRO A 42 7.29 -5.72 -8.42
CA PRO A 42 6.92 -6.71 -9.43
C PRO A 42 7.43 -8.14 -9.12
N ILE A 43 7.43 -8.53 -7.84
CA ILE A 43 7.77 -9.88 -7.38
C ILE A 43 6.70 -10.34 -6.37
N CYS A 44 5.76 -11.14 -6.88
CA CYS A 44 4.66 -11.67 -6.08
C CYS A 44 5.18 -12.47 -4.88
N GLY A 45 4.59 -12.23 -3.71
CA GLY A 45 4.91 -12.94 -2.46
C GLY A 45 6.11 -12.37 -1.69
N VAL A 46 7.04 -11.66 -2.36
CA VAL A 46 8.16 -10.97 -1.67
C VAL A 46 7.69 -9.66 -1.05
N THR A 47 6.65 -9.04 -1.58
CA THR A 47 6.08 -7.76 -1.11
C THR A 47 5.65 -7.79 0.36
N VAL A 48 5.01 -8.87 0.81
CA VAL A 48 4.61 -9.06 2.21
C VAL A 48 5.83 -9.16 3.13
N PHE A 49 6.87 -9.87 2.69
CA PHE A 49 8.12 -9.99 3.45
C PHE A 49 8.86 -8.65 3.52
N LEU A 50 8.94 -7.91 2.41
CA LEU A 50 9.50 -6.56 2.37
C LEU A 50 8.71 -5.59 3.26
N CYS A 51 7.38 -5.67 3.28
CA CYS A 51 6.56 -4.90 4.22
C CYS A 51 6.88 -5.26 5.67
N GLY A 52 7.04 -6.56 5.98
CA GLY A 52 7.45 -7.01 7.31
C GLY A 52 8.81 -6.45 7.74
N ILE A 53 9.80 -6.46 6.83
CA ILE A 53 11.11 -5.85 7.07
C ILE A 53 10.98 -4.34 7.26
N ALA A 54 10.24 -3.65 6.39
CA ALA A 54 10.03 -2.21 6.51
C ALA A 54 9.36 -1.86 7.84
N ILE A 55 8.39 -2.65 8.28
CA ILE A 55 7.75 -2.50 9.60
C ILE A 55 8.76 -2.71 10.73
N ALA A 56 9.60 -3.75 10.65
CA ALA A 56 10.60 -4.02 11.67
C ALA A 56 11.67 -2.91 11.75
N LEU A 57 12.07 -2.35 10.61
CA LEU A 57 13.08 -1.29 10.52
C LEU A 57 12.52 0.08 10.92
N LEU A 58 11.32 0.42 10.46
CA LEU A 58 10.69 1.72 10.73
C LEU A 58 9.99 1.73 12.08
N GLY A 59 9.60 0.57 12.62
CA GLY A 59 9.06 0.42 13.97
C GLY A 59 7.98 1.44 14.29
N SER A 60 8.30 2.36 15.21
CA SER A 60 7.42 3.45 15.67
C SER A 60 7.11 4.51 14.63
N PHE A 61 7.85 4.58 13.52
CA PHE A 61 7.64 5.52 12.42
C PHE A 61 6.67 5.01 11.35
N CYS A 62 6.10 3.81 11.53
CA CYS A 62 5.10 3.27 10.63
C CYS A 62 3.97 2.55 11.38
N HIS A 63 2.77 2.61 10.82
CA HIS A 63 1.61 1.91 11.36
C HIS A 63 1.47 0.57 10.64
N ALA A 64 1.98 -0.51 11.25
CA ALA A 64 2.05 -1.84 10.66
C ALA A 64 0.73 -2.34 10.01
N PRO A 65 -0.44 -2.21 10.65
CA PRO A 65 -1.71 -2.57 10.03
C PRO A 65 -2.01 -1.79 8.75
N THR A 66 -1.62 -0.51 8.70
CA THR A 66 -1.85 0.36 7.54
C THR A 66 -0.91 0.00 6.39
N VAL A 67 0.36 -0.30 6.69
CA VAL A 67 1.33 -0.78 5.68
C VAL A 67 0.83 -2.07 5.04
N LEU A 68 0.44 -3.06 5.84
CA LEU A 68 -0.04 -4.35 5.35
C LEU A 68 -1.36 -4.25 4.59
N LEU A 69 -2.30 -3.42 5.07
CA LEU A 69 -3.56 -3.16 4.35
C LEU A 69 -3.30 -2.51 2.99
N ALA A 70 -2.42 -1.51 2.94
CA ALA A 70 -2.02 -0.87 1.69
C ALA A 70 -1.34 -1.87 0.74
N ASN A 71 -0.46 -2.74 1.25
CA ASN A 71 0.16 -3.81 0.47
C ASN A 71 -0.87 -4.79 -0.08
N PHE A 72 -1.89 -5.16 0.70
CA PHE A 72 -2.96 -6.06 0.28
C PHE A 72 -3.83 -5.45 -0.83
N ILE A 73 -4.16 -4.16 -0.72
CA ILE A 73 -4.87 -3.42 -1.77
C ILE A 73 -3.98 -3.25 -3.01
N ALA A 74 -2.66 -3.11 -2.80
CA ALA A 74 -1.69 -3.01 -3.88
C ALA A 74 -1.50 -4.33 -4.64
N THR A 75 -1.75 -5.50 -4.04
CA THR A 75 -1.56 -6.81 -4.70
C THR A 75 -2.33 -6.97 -6.03
N PRO A 76 -3.64 -6.66 -6.15
CA PRO A 76 -4.32 -6.69 -7.46
C PRO A 76 -3.81 -5.61 -8.42
N ILE A 77 -3.29 -4.50 -7.88
CA ILE A 77 -2.73 -3.38 -8.64
C ILE A 77 -1.33 -3.75 -9.16
N GLU A 78 -0.51 -4.47 -8.39
CA GLU A 78 0.79 -5.05 -8.75
C GLU A 78 0.66 -5.86 -10.04
N LEU A 79 -0.30 -6.79 -10.08
CA LEU A 79 -0.56 -7.63 -11.25
C LEU A 79 -0.92 -6.82 -12.50
N SER A 80 -1.62 -5.69 -12.31
CA SER A 80 -1.98 -4.79 -13.41
C SER A 80 -0.81 -3.91 -13.86
N LEU A 81 0.08 -3.53 -12.92
CA LEU A 81 1.24 -2.65 -13.19
C LEU A 81 2.53 -3.39 -13.57
N VAL A 82 2.59 -4.71 -13.40
CA VAL A 82 3.75 -5.52 -13.85
C VAL A 82 4.05 -5.30 -15.33
N ILE A 83 3.02 -5.26 -16.19
CA ILE A 83 3.18 -5.05 -17.63
C ILE A 83 3.74 -3.65 -17.94
N PRO A 84 3.16 -2.54 -17.45
CA PRO A 84 3.72 -1.21 -17.72
C PRO A 84 5.10 -1.00 -17.10
N PHE A 85 5.42 -1.59 -15.93
CA PHE A 85 6.79 -1.51 -15.39
C PHE A 85 7.80 -2.25 -16.26
N LEU A 86 7.45 -3.42 -16.77
CA LEU A 86 8.29 -4.17 -17.70
C LEU A 86 8.56 -3.35 -18.97
N ARG A 87 7.51 -2.78 -19.58
CA ARG A 87 7.63 -1.92 -20.77
C ARG A 87 8.46 -0.66 -20.51
N CYS A 88 8.27 -0.02 -19.36
CA CYS A 88 9.08 1.14 -18.97
C CYS A 88 10.57 0.75 -18.84
N GLY A 89 10.85 -0.40 -18.21
CA GLY A 89 12.19 -0.95 -18.11
C GLY A 89 12.85 -1.19 -19.46
N GLU A 90 12.15 -1.79 -20.42
CA GLU A 90 12.63 -2.01 -21.79
C GLU A 90 12.96 -0.69 -22.51
N VAL A 91 12.12 0.33 -22.37
CA VAL A 91 12.33 1.65 -22.97
C VAL A 91 13.57 2.33 -22.39
N ILE A 92 13.80 2.21 -21.07
CA ILE A 92 14.95 2.80 -20.38
C ILE A 92 16.26 2.11 -20.77
N THR A 93 16.27 0.77 -20.92
CA THR A 93 17.48 0.02 -21.26
C THR A 93 17.76 -0.06 -22.77
N GLY A 94 16.80 0.31 -23.62
CA GLY A 94 16.90 0.13 -25.07
C GLY A 94 16.97 -1.34 -25.49
N GLY A 95 16.53 -2.25 -24.63
CA GLY A 95 16.62 -3.70 -24.82
C GLY A 95 15.64 -4.25 -25.86
N PRO A 96 15.88 -5.47 -26.40
CA PRO A 96 14.96 -6.12 -27.32
C PRO A 96 13.60 -6.33 -26.64
N HIS A 97 12.53 -6.04 -27.39
CA HIS A 97 11.16 -6.17 -26.92
C HIS A 97 10.89 -7.61 -26.49
N PHE A 98 10.66 -7.84 -25.19
CA PHE A 98 10.37 -9.16 -24.70
C PHE A 98 8.98 -9.57 -25.21
N PRO A 99 8.87 -10.66 -25.99
CA PRO A 99 7.58 -11.14 -26.43
C PRO A 99 6.82 -11.60 -25.19
N LEU A 100 5.81 -10.82 -24.80
CA LEU A 100 4.87 -11.12 -23.72
C LEU A 100 3.96 -12.29 -24.13
N THR A 101 4.55 -13.46 -24.37
CA THR A 101 3.80 -14.70 -24.55
C THR A 101 3.23 -15.11 -23.20
N SER A 102 2.03 -15.67 -23.17
CA SER A 102 1.36 -16.13 -21.95
C SER A 102 2.21 -17.09 -21.11
N ASP A 103 3.09 -17.89 -21.75
CA ASP A 103 4.07 -18.74 -21.09
C ASP A 103 5.18 -17.96 -20.38
N ALA A 104 5.65 -16.87 -20.96
CA ALA A 104 6.68 -16.04 -20.35
C ALA A 104 6.12 -15.24 -19.18
N LEU A 105 4.91 -14.69 -19.32
CA LEU A 105 4.17 -14.06 -18.23
C LEU A 105 3.87 -15.06 -17.10
N LYS A 106 3.45 -16.30 -17.45
CA LYS A 106 3.28 -17.37 -16.46
C LYS A 106 4.59 -17.69 -15.75
N LYS A 107 5.71 -17.81 -16.47
CA LYS A 107 7.03 -18.12 -15.87
C LYS A 107 7.52 -17.01 -14.94
N VAL A 108 7.25 -15.75 -15.27
CA VAL A 108 7.52 -14.58 -14.40
C VAL A 108 6.63 -14.62 -13.17
N LEU A 109 5.32 -14.83 -13.33
CA LEU A 109 4.36 -14.89 -12.22
C LEU A 109 4.56 -16.11 -11.30
N THR A 110 5.01 -17.23 -11.86
CA THR A 110 5.30 -18.46 -11.08
C THR A 110 6.73 -18.52 -10.55
N GLY A 111 7.57 -17.51 -10.82
CA GLY A 111 8.94 -17.44 -10.28
C GLY A 111 9.85 -18.58 -10.73
N LYS A 112 9.59 -19.19 -11.90
CA LYS A 112 10.45 -20.28 -12.40
C LYS A 112 11.75 -19.69 -12.92
N ALA A 113 12.87 -20.14 -12.34
CA ALA A 113 14.21 -19.63 -12.58
C ALA A 113 14.77 -20.00 -13.98
N SER A 114 14.26 -19.39 -15.05
CA SER A 114 14.97 -19.32 -16.33
C SER A 114 15.67 -17.97 -16.48
N GLN A 115 16.82 -17.94 -17.16
CA GLN A 115 17.59 -16.69 -17.41
C GLN A 115 16.73 -15.58 -18.02
N GLU A 116 15.77 -15.93 -18.88
CA GLU A 116 14.83 -15.00 -19.50
C GLU A 116 13.88 -14.32 -18.49
N VAL A 117 13.46 -15.07 -17.46
CA VAL A 117 12.62 -14.53 -16.39
C VAL A 117 13.42 -13.59 -15.51
N LEU A 118 14.66 -13.95 -15.17
CA LEU A 118 15.56 -13.08 -14.41
C LEU A 118 15.80 -11.75 -15.12
N LEU A 119 16.01 -11.79 -16.44
CA LEU A 119 16.24 -10.61 -17.25
C LEU A 119 14.97 -9.74 -17.34
N SER A 120 13.80 -10.36 -17.47
CA SER A 120 12.50 -9.65 -17.43
C SER A 120 12.22 -9.01 -16.07
N VAL A 121 12.50 -9.73 -14.98
CA VAL A 121 12.39 -9.22 -13.61
C VAL A 121 13.35 -8.06 -13.41
N ALA A 122 14.60 -8.14 -13.90
CA ALA A 122 15.55 -7.04 -13.82
C ALA A 122 15.05 -5.76 -14.52
N HIS A 123 14.42 -5.88 -15.68
CA HIS A 123 13.81 -4.74 -16.37
C HIS A 123 12.61 -4.18 -15.61
N ALA A 124 11.71 -5.05 -15.11
CA ALA A 124 10.59 -4.62 -14.28
C ALA A 124 11.04 -3.94 -12.98
N LEU A 125 12.11 -4.44 -12.35
CA LEU A 125 12.73 -3.83 -11.17
C LEU A 125 13.34 -2.47 -11.48
N LEU A 126 14.00 -2.31 -12.64
CA LEU A 126 14.51 -1.01 -13.10
C LEU A 126 13.37 -0.02 -13.32
N GLY A 127 12.30 -0.44 -14.00
CA GLY A 127 11.09 0.37 -14.21
C GLY A 127 10.43 0.76 -12.88
N TRP A 128 10.30 -0.18 -11.95
CA TRP A 128 9.80 0.09 -10.60
C TRP A 128 10.72 1.01 -9.81
N LEU A 129 12.05 0.83 -9.87
CA LEU A 129 13.00 1.67 -9.14
C LEU A 129 12.94 3.13 -9.62
N ALA A 130 12.78 3.34 -10.93
CA ALA A 130 12.57 4.66 -11.50
C ALA A 130 11.21 5.25 -11.12
N ALA A 131 10.13 4.45 -11.12
CA ALA A 131 8.77 4.90 -10.83
C ALA A 131 8.48 5.07 -9.33
N SER A 132 9.13 4.29 -8.47
CA SER A 132 8.98 4.21 -7.02
C SER A 132 8.96 5.58 -6.33
N PRO A 133 9.95 6.48 -6.51
CA PRO A 133 9.94 7.78 -5.85
C PRO A 133 8.75 8.66 -6.28
N PHE A 134 8.34 8.57 -7.56
CA PHE A 134 7.17 9.29 -8.07
C PHE A 134 5.87 8.71 -7.52
N ILE A 135 5.75 7.38 -7.45
CA ILE A 135 4.59 6.68 -6.88
C ILE A 135 4.45 7.03 -5.40
N LEU A 136 5.54 6.91 -4.64
CA LEU A 136 5.57 7.23 -3.21
C LEU A 136 5.20 8.69 -2.95
N GLY A 137 5.82 9.62 -3.68
CA GLY A 137 5.55 11.05 -3.56
C GLY A 137 4.11 11.41 -3.90
N THR A 138 3.60 10.90 -5.04
CA THR A 138 2.22 11.14 -5.48
C THR A 138 1.22 10.57 -4.50
N LEU A 139 1.41 9.32 -4.05
CA LEU A 139 0.55 8.69 -3.06
C LEU A 139 0.57 9.46 -1.74
N TYR A 140 1.73 9.89 -1.26
CA TYR A 140 1.81 10.67 -0.03
C TYR A 140 1.02 11.98 -0.14
N VAL A 141 1.19 12.72 -1.23
CA VAL A 141 0.50 14.01 -1.46
C VAL A 141 -1.02 13.82 -1.59
N VAL A 142 -1.49 12.72 -2.17
CA VAL A 142 -2.94 12.44 -2.32
C VAL A 142 -3.54 11.85 -1.05
N LEU A 143 -2.83 10.94 -0.38
CA LEU A 143 -3.32 10.26 0.83
C LEU A 143 -3.34 11.19 2.03
N LEU A 144 -2.37 12.11 2.17
CA LEU A 144 -2.31 13.05 3.28
C LEU A 144 -3.59 13.89 3.45
N PRO A 145 -4.11 14.60 2.43
CA PRO A 145 -5.37 15.33 2.55
C PRO A 145 -6.56 14.38 2.72
N CYS A 146 -6.54 13.21 2.08
CA CYS A 146 -7.61 12.21 2.21
C CYS A 146 -7.74 11.75 3.67
N PHE A 147 -6.64 11.32 4.31
CA PHE A 147 -6.62 10.96 5.73
C PHE A 147 -6.96 12.14 6.63
N ARG A 148 -6.50 13.36 6.32
CA ARG A 148 -6.87 14.55 7.11
C ARG A 148 -8.38 14.81 7.08
N ILE A 149 -9.03 14.71 5.92
CA ILE A 149 -10.48 14.89 5.78
C ILE A 149 -11.22 13.76 6.47
N LEU A 150 -10.78 12.51 6.27
CA LEU A 150 -11.37 11.32 6.87
C LEU A 150 -11.33 11.43 8.41
N LEU A 151 -10.17 11.73 8.97
CA LEU A 151 -9.99 11.91 10.41
C LEU A 151 -10.82 13.07 10.93
N ARG A 152 -10.90 14.22 10.25
CA ARG A 152 -11.76 15.34 10.65
C ARG A 152 -13.24 14.96 10.68
N LYS A 153 -13.70 14.19 9.70
CA LYS A 153 -15.10 13.77 9.59
C LYS A 153 -15.49 12.73 10.66
N PHE A 154 -14.59 11.82 11.02
CA PHE A 154 -14.86 10.78 12.01
C PHE A 154 -14.50 11.17 13.45
N ARG A 155 -13.70 12.23 13.63
CA ARG A 155 -13.36 12.82 14.93
C ARG A 155 -14.36 13.93 15.32
N SER A 156 -15.65 13.73 15.05
CA SER A 156 -16.73 14.59 15.59
C SER A 156 -16.47 14.89 17.07
N PRO A 157 -16.77 16.12 17.53
CA PRO A 157 -16.17 16.72 18.72
C PRO A 157 -16.37 15.86 19.98
N PRO A 158 -15.49 16.00 20.99
CA PRO A 158 -15.68 15.32 22.26
C PRO A 158 -17.09 15.65 22.76
N LEU A 159 -17.83 14.63 23.21
CA LEU A 159 -19.07 14.85 23.96
C LEU A 159 -18.76 15.91 25.03
N SER A 160 -19.47 17.02 24.97
CA SER A 160 -19.43 18.07 25.98
C SER A 160 -19.64 17.43 27.36
N PRO A 161 -18.83 17.79 28.38
CA PRO A 161 -19.11 17.38 29.74
C PRO A 161 -20.35 18.13 30.22
N THR A 162 -21.49 17.48 30.12
CA THR A 162 -22.79 17.85 30.71
C THR A 162 -23.12 16.60 31.54
N GLU A 163 -23.15 16.58 32.87
CA GLU A 163 -23.41 17.55 33.93
C GLU A 163 -22.65 17.11 35.20
N GLU A 164 -22.11 18.05 35.98
CA GLU A 164 -21.90 17.83 37.43
C GLU A 164 -23.28 17.71 38.09
N PRO A 165 -23.61 16.61 38.79
CA PRO A 165 -24.78 16.61 39.66
C PRO A 165 -24.43 17.42 40.92
N LEU A 166 -25.08 18.58 41.03
CA LEU A 166 -25.16 19.42 42.22
C LEU A 166 -25.44 18.55 43.47
N GLN A 167 -24.50 18.54 44.43
CA GLN A 167 -24.68 17.87 45.72
C GLN A 167 -25.76 18.58 46.55
N PRO A 168 -26.78 17.88 47.08
CA PRO A 168 -27.70 18.48 48.02
C PRO A 168 -27.04 18.63 49.40
N LEU A 169 -27.21 19.83 49.97
CA LEU A 169 -26.82 20.26 51.32
C LEU A 169 -27.73 19.65 52.39
#